data_AF-A0A7W4A5S4-F1
#
_entry.id   AF-A0A7W4A5S4-F1
#
_cell.length_a   1.000
_cell.length_b   1.000
_cell.length_c   1.000
_cell.angle_alpha   90.00
_cell.angle_beta   90.00
_cell.angle_gamma   90.00
#
_symmetry.space_group_name_H-M   'P 1'
#
loop_
_entity.id
_entity.type
_entity.pdbx_description
1 polymer ?
#
loop_
_entity_poly.entity_id
_entity_poly.type
_entity_poly.pdbx_seq_one_letter_code
_entity_poly.pdbx_strand_id
1 'polypeptide(L)'
;METYRTNAQWQQLFQQRSHFSGTNVEFCQHHNVSITTYYKQRTLLTEGLPKTSLPTQTPSPTASRFVQVKQTTEISAQSHQNNIQFDTRTGQLTLPVDLATADIVAIIKGVAV
;
A
#
# COMPACT_ATOMS: atom_id res chain seq x y z
N MET A 1 18.96 -13.90 24.26
CA MET A 1 18.31 -12.73 24.90
C MET A 1 17.54 -11.99 23.82
N GLU A 2 16.21 -12.08 23.80
CA GLU A 2 15.39 -11.28 22.90
C GLU A 2 15.38 -9.85 23.41
N THR A 3 16.11 -8.95 22.75
CA THR A 3 16.04 -7.52 23.04
C THR A 3 14.76 -6.98 22.43
N TYR A 4 13.68 -7.02 23.21
CA TYR A 4 12.43 -6.38 22.84
C TYR A 4 12.69 -4.88 22.65
N ARG A 5 12.55 -4.42 21.41
CA ARG A 5 12.73 -3.00 21.08
C ARG A 5 11.60 -2.18 21.70
N THR A 6 11.96 -1.11 22.38
CA THR A 6 11.00 -0.13 22.94
C THR A 6 10.40 0.72 21.82
N ASN A 7 9.29 1.42 22.11
CA ASN A 7 8.62 2.28 21.14
C ASN A 7 9.56 3.39 20.60
N ALA A 8 10.39 3.98 21.48
CA ALA A 8 11.40 4.98 21.09
C ALA A 8 12.46 4.40 20.14
N GLN A 9 12.90 3.16 20.37
CA GLN A 9 13.85 2.49 19.48
C GLN A 9 13.23 2.20 18.11
N TRP A 10 11.93 1.89 18.05
CA TRP A 10 11.20 1.75 16.79
C TRP A 10 11.09 3.08 16.04
N GLN A 11 10.76 4.18 16.72
CA GLN A 11 10.70 5.51 16.11
C GLN A 11 12.04 5.90 15.48
N GLN A 12 13.14 5.70 16.21
CA GLN A 12 14.48 5.99 15.72
C GLN A 12 14.85 5.11 14.51
N LEU A 13 14.46 3.83 14.53
CA LEU A 13 14.65 2.91 13.40
C LEU A 13 13.84 3.35 12.16
N PHE A 14 12.62 3.87 12.33
CA PHE A 14 11.86 4.44 11.22
C PHE A 14 12.44 5.75 10.68
N GLN A 15 13.01 6.60 11.53
CA GLN A 15 13.73 7.80 11.07
C GLN A 15 14.96 7.44 10.23
N GLN A 16 15.73 6.44 10.68
CA GLN A 16 16.89 5.92 9.96
C GLN A 16 16.53 5.33 8.59
N ARG A 17 15.31 4.81 8.42
CA ARG A 17 14.85 4.26 7.13
C ARG A 17 14.92 5.29 5.99
N SER A 18 14.63 6.56 6.28
CA SER A 18 14.65 7.67 5.33
C SER A 18 16.02 7.92 4.71
N HIS A 19 17.08 7.54 5.43
CA HIS A 19 18.47 7.73 5.02
C HIS A 19 19.10 6.47 4.42
N PHE A 20 18.38 5.34 4.41
CA PHE A 20 18.90 4.08 3.89
C PHE A 20 18.56 3.91 2.41
N SER A 21 19.59 3.78 1.58
CA SER A 21 19.44 3.40 0.17
C SER A 21 19.24 1.89 0.06
N GLY A 22 18.09 1.46 -0.46
CA GLY A 22 17.76 0.06 -0.64
C GLY A 22 16.29 -0.24 -0.31
N THR A 23 15.94 -1.51 -0.39
CA THR A 23 14.60 -2.02 -0.09
C THR A 23 14.35 -2.13 1.42
N ASN A 24 13.08 -2.26 1.81
CA ASN A 24 12.72 -2.51 3.21
C ASN A 24 13.27 -3.85 3.70
N VAL A 25 13.43 -4.83 2.81
CA VAL A 25 13.95 -6.16 3.13
C VAL A 25 15.42 -6.05 3.53
N GLU A 26 16.24 -5.36 2.73
CA GLU A 26 17.65 -5.12 3.01
C GLU A 26 17.85 -4.30 4.28
N PHE A 27 17.03 -3.27 4.48
CA PHE A 27 17.04 -2.48 5.71
C PHE A 27 16.72 -3.34 6.94
N CYS A 28 15.68 -4.17 6.86
CA CYS A 28 15.30 -5.06 7.96
C CYS A 28 16.39 -6.08 8.28
N GLN A 29 17.05 -6.64 7.26
CA GLN A 29 18.20 -7.52 7.44
C GLN A 29 19.36 -6.81 8.14
N HIS A 30 19.72 -5.59 7.71
CA HIS A 30 20.80 -4.80 8.31
C HIS A 30 20.56 -4.50 9.80
N HIS A 31 19.29 -4.28 10.18
CA HIS A 31 18.91 -3.98 11.56
C HIS A 31 18.48 -5.22 12.36
N ASN A 32 18.64 -6.43 11.82
CA ASN A 32 18.21 -7.69 12.44
C ASN A 32 16.75 -7.62 12.94
N VAL A 33 15.87 -7.16 12.06
CA VAL A 33 14.42 -7.05 12.27
C VAL A 33 13.74 -7.93 11.24
N SER A 34 12.74 -8.71 11.65
CA SER A 34 11.91 -9.41 10.66
C SER A 34 11.04 -8.41 9.90
N ILE A 35 10.93 -8.57 8.58
CA ILE A 35 10.11 -7.70 7.74
C ILE A 35 8.65 -7.64 8.20
N THR A 36 8.13 -8.75 8.75
CA THR A 36 6.78 -8.85 9.32
C THR A 36 6.62 -7.97 10.57
N THR A 37 7.60 -7.99 11.48
CA THR A 37 7.58 -7.15 12.69
C THR A 37 7.72 -5.68 12.33
N TYR A 38 8.56 -5.36 11.33
CA TYR A 38 8.73 -4.00 10.84
C TYR A 38 7.41 -3.38 10.38
N TYR A 39 6.65 -4.07 9.52
CA TYR A 39 5.36 -3.56 9.06
C TYR A 39 4.31 -3.49 10.17
N LYS A 40 4.27 -4.49 11.07
CA LYS A 40 3.37 -4.49 12.24
C LYS A 40 3.62 -3.27 13.14
N GLN A 41 4.87 -2.93 13.40
CA GLN A 41 5.22 -1.80 14.26
C GLN A 41 4.95 -0.46 13.56
N ARG A 42 5.17 -0.40 12.25
CA ARG A 42 4.85 0.78 11.44
C ARG A 42 3.35 1.11 11.48
N THR A 43 2.47 0.10 11.42
CA THR A 43 1.03 0.32 11.55
C THR A 43 0.64 0.83 12.93
N LEU A 44 1.18 0.22 14.00
CA LEU A 44 0.87 0.60 15.38
C LEU A 44 1.29 2.04 15.72
N LEU A 45 2.44 2.48 15.21
CA LEU A 45 2.91 3.86 15.38
C LEU A 45 2.13 4.89 14.55
N THR A 46 1.58 4.48 13.41
CA THR A 46 0.70 5.34 12.61
C THR A 46 -0.66 5.54 13.28
N GLU A 47 -1.13 4.54 14.02
CA GLU A 47 -2.40 4.61 14.77
C GLU A 47 -2.27 5.34 16.12
N GLY A 48 -1.07 5.45 16.68
CA GLY A 48 -0.80 6.03 18.01
C GLY A 48 -0.41 7.51 18.07
N LEU A 49 -0.19 8.18 16.92
CA LEU A 49 0.07 9.63 16.88
C LEU A 49 -1.25 10.40 16.90
N PRO A 50 -1.41 11.48 17.71
CA PRO A 50 -2.49 12.43 17.51
C PRO A 50 -2.40 12.92 16.06
N LYS A 51 -3.51 12.74 15.33
CA LYS A 51 -3.66 13.11 13.93
C LYS A 51 -3.46 14.62 13.78
N THR A 52 -2.23 15.06 13.56
CA THR A 52 -1.97 16.40 13.03
C THR A 52 -2.40 16.38 11.56
N SER A 53 -3.62 16.88 11.34
CA SER A 53 -4.16 17.36 10.07
C SER A 53 -3.91 16.47 8.84
N LEU A 54 -4.70 15.41 8.69
CA LEU A 54 -5.12 14.89 7.38
C LEU A 54 -6.56 14.40 7.52
N PRO A 55 -7.42 14.57 6.49
CA PRO A 55 -8.87 14.62 6.67
C PRO A 55 -9.44 13.31 7.21
N THR A 56 -10.32 13.47 8.19
CA THR A 56 -11.09 12.48 8.92
C THR A 56 -11.57 11.34 8.01
N GLN A 57 -11.00 10.14 8.21
CA GLN A 57 -11.67 8.90 7.86
C GLN A 57 -12.08 8.19 9.15
N THR A 58 -13.37 7.91 9.18
CA THR A 58 -14.18 7.29 10.23
C THR A 58 -13.63 5.92 10.67
N PRO A 59 -13.71 5.58 11.96
CA PRO A 59 -13.30 4.27 12.45
C PRO A 59 -14.37 3.24 12.07
N SER A 60 -14.02 2.22 11.29
CA SER A 60 -14.88 1.04 11.10
C SER A 60 -14.27 -0.17 11.83
N PRO A 61 -15.09 -0.98 12.52
CA PRO A 61 -14.62 -1.96 13.47
C PRO A 61 -14.17 -3.25 12.76
N THR A 62 -13.05 -3.80 13.23
CA THR A 62 -12.75 -5.24 13.20
C THR A 62 -12.90 -5.94 11.84
N ALA A 63 -11.93 -5.76 10.93
CA ALA A 63 -11.83 -6.61 9.75
C ALA A 63 -10.57 -7.50 9.83
N SER A 64 -10.82 -8.77 10.08
CA SER A 64 -9.86 -9.88 10.11
C SER A 64 -8.97 -9.89 8.85
N ARG A 65 -7.65 -10.04 9.05
CA ARG A 65 -6.60 -9.94 8.01
C ARG A 65 -6.33 -11.27 7.31
N PHE A 66 -7.36 -11.94 6.81
CA PHE A 66 -7.17 -13.08 5.92
C PHE A 66 -7.65 -12.72 4.52
N VAL A 67 -6.71 -12.62 3.58
CA VAL A 67 -7.00 -12.47 2.16
C VAL A 67 -7.27 -13.88 1.62
N GLN A 68 -8.54 -14.23 1.44
CA GLN A 68 -8.93 -15.47 0.78
C GLN A 68 -8.66 -15.32 -0.72
N VAL A 69 -7.59 -15.95 -1.21
CA VAL A 69 -7.28 -16.01 -2.64
C VAL A 69 -8.27 -16.98 -3.30
N LYS A 70 -9.40 -16.46 -3.78
CA LYS A 70 -10.25 -17.20 -4.73
C LYS A 70 -9.66 -17.03 -6.12
N GLN A 71 -9.08 -18.10 -6.65
CA GLN A 71 -8.73 -18.18 -8.06
C GLN A 71 -10.03 -18.34 -8.86
N THR A 72 -10.59 -17.22 -9.32
CA THR A 72 -11.73 -17.22 -10.23
C THR A 72 -11.19 -17.19 -11.65
N THR A 73 -11.25 -18.31 -12.35
CA THR A 73 -11.08 -18.36 -13.81
C THR A 73 -12.37 -17.86 -14.44
N GLU A 74 -12.49 -16.55 -14.67
CA GLU A 74 -13.59 -15.98 -15.45
C GLU A 74 -13.19 -15.90 -16.91
N ILE A 75 -13.88 -16.70 -17.73
CA ILE A 75 -13.94 -16.55 -19.18
C ILE A 75 -14.65 -15.21 -19.44
N SER A 76 -13.90 -14.17 -19.84
CA SER A 76 -14.48 -12.87 -20.16
C SER A 76 -15.40 -12.99 -21.38
N ALA A 77 -16.71 -12.91 -21.14
CA ALA A 77 -17.65 -12.48 -22.17
C ALA A 77 -17.37 -11.01 -22.47
N GLN A 78 -16.80 -10.75 -23.65
CA GLN A 78 -16.51 -9.42 -24.17
C GLN A 78 -17.81 -8.62 -24.31
N SER A 79 -17.99 -7.62 -23.45
CA SER A 79 -18.78 -6.45 -23.79
C SER A 79 -17.79 -5.35 -24.15
N HIS A 80 -17.73 -5.00 -25.44
CA HIS A 80 -16.87 -3.95 -25.97
C HIS A 80 -17.34 -2.59 -25.45
N GLN A 81 -16.98 -2.26 -24.21
CA GLN A 81 -17.05 -0.89 -23.71
C GLN A 81 -15.66 -0.28 -23.87
N ASN A 82 -15.45 0.39 -25.01
CA ASN A 82 -14.26 1.18 -25.33
C ASN A 82 -14.25 2.51 -24.56
N ASN A 83 -14.39 2.48 -23.24
CA ASN A 83 -14.28 3.69 -22.43
C ASN A 83 -13.41 3.46 -21.19
N ILE A 84 -12.65 4.48 -20.83
CA ILE A 84 -11.92 4.51 -19.56
C ILE A 84 -12.96 4.63 -18.45
N GLN A 85 -12.97 3.67 -17.51
CA GLN A 85 -13.92 3.66 -16.41
C GLN A 85 -13.18 3.68 -15.07
N PHE A 86 -13.53 4.63 -14.21
CA PHE A 86 -13.06 4.68 -12.83
C PHE A 86 -14.21 4.36 -11.87
N ASP A 87 -14.17 3.20 -11.23
CA ASP A 87 -15.11 2.83 -10.16
C ASP A 87 -14.65 3.49 -8.85
N THR A 88 -15.37 4.52 -8.41
CA THR A 88 -15.07 5.28 -7.18
C THR A 88 -15.32 4.49 -5.91
N ARG A 89 -16.12 3.42 -5.96
CA ARG A 89 -16.42 2.56 -4.81
C ARG A 89 -15.31 1.55 -4.56
N THR A 90 -14.66 1.04 -5.61
CA THR A 90 -13.58 0.04 -5.51
C THR A 90 -12.18 0.62 -5.75
N GLY A 91 -12.10 1.83 -6.30
CA GLY A 91 -10.84 2.44 -6.76
C GLY A 91 -10.29 1.79 -8.03
N GLN A 92 -11.09 0.99 -8.74
CA GLN A 92 -10.65 0.28 -9.93
C GLN A 92 -10.68 1.20 -11.16
N LEU A 93 -9.54 1.30 -11.86
CA LEU A 93 -9.44 1.94 -13.17
C LEU A 93 -9.39 0.86 -14.26
N THR A 94 -10.35 0.90 -15.17
CA THR A 94 -10.41 0.02 -16.35
C THR A 94 -10.01 0.82 -17.57
N LEU A 95 -9.02 0.32 -18.31
CA LEU A 95 -8.49 0.93 -19.53
C LEU A 95 -8.83 0.03 -20.73
N PRO A 96 -9.22 0.59 -21.87
CA PRO A 96 -9.52 -0.20 -23.05
C PRO A 96 -8.24 -0.77 -23.69
N VAL A 97 -8.37 -1.91 -24.36
CA VAL A 97 -7.23 -2.71 -24.86
C VAL A 97 -6.46 -2.04 -25.99
N ASP A 98 -7.12 -1.12 -26.71
CA ASP A 98 -6.58 -0.33 -27.81
C ASP A 98 -5.95 0.99 -27.35
N LEU A 99 -5.95 1.29 -26.04
CA LEU A 99 -5.33 2.49 -25.50
C LEU A 99 -3.80 2.44 -25.69
N ALA A 100 -3.24 3.51 -26.27
CA ALA A 100 -1.80 3.57 -26.51
C ALA A 100 -1.03 3.58 -25.18
N THR A 101 0.10 2.88 -25.13
CA THR A 101 0.96 2.80 -23.94
C THR A 101 1.37 4.17 -23.42
N ALA A 102 1.58 5.15 -24.32
CA ALA A 102 1.91 6.52 -23.96
C ALA A 102 0.81 7.18 -23.10
N ASP A 103 -0.45 6.94 -23.45
CA ASP A 103 -1.61 7.50 -22.75
C ASP A 103 -1.81 6.82 -21.39
N ILE A 104 -1.60 5.51 -21.30
CA ILE A 104 -1.58 4.77 -20.03
C ILE A 104 -0.54 5.38 -19.08
N VAL A 105 0.66 5.63 -19.58
CA VAL A 105 1.75 6.22 -18.81
C VAL A 105 1.41 7.67 -18.41
N ALA A 106 0.78 8.45 -19.28
CA ALA A 106 0.35 9.82 -18.97
C ALA A 106 -0.73 9.84 -17.86
N ILE A 107 -1.70 8.92 -17.91
CA ILE A 107 -2.75 8.77 -16.89
C ILE A 107 -2.11 8.40 -15.54
N ILE A 108 -1.21 7.41 -15.49
CA ILE A 108 -0.53 7.00 -14.25
C ILE A 108 0.31 8.14 -13.68
N LYS A 109 0.97 8.93 -14.54
CA LYS A 109 1.77 10.08 -14.11
C LYS A 109 0.92 11.28 -13.70
N GLY A 110 -0.40 11.27 -13.95
CA GLY A 110 -1.28 12.42 -13.70
C GLY A 110 -1.03 13.60 -14.64
N VAL A 111 -0.53 13.32 -15.85
CA VAL A 111 -0.14 14.34 -16.86
C VAL A 111 -1.14 14.39 -18.02
N ALA A 112 -2.11 13.47 -18.05
CA ALA A 112 -3.20 13.50 -19.04
C ALA A 112 -4.12 14.70 -18.75
N VAL A 113 -4.17 15.66 -19.69
CA VAL A 113 -5.12 16.77 -19.77
C VAL A 113 -5.96 16.58 -21.03
#